data_AF-A0A101JAD1-F1
#
_entry.id   AF-A0A101JAD1-F1
#
_cell.length_a   1.000
_cell.length_b   1.000
_cell.length_c   1.000
_cell.angle_alpha   90.00
_cell.angle_beta   90.00
_cell.angle_gamma   90.00
#
_symmetry.space_group_name_H-M   'P 1'
#
loop_
_entity.id
_entity.type
_entity.pdbx_description
1 polymer ?
#
loop_
_entity_poly.entity_id
_entity_poly.type
_entity_poly.pdbx_seq_one_letter_code
_entity_poly.pdbx_strand_id
1 'polypeptide(L)'
;MSATSLAVLARTSDPRTVLRRFLALDAVVTGANGAAYLVASGPLGSLLGVDSTLLLGLGAFLAVYAAGVGLLAARARPAAFPVRAVIEANLAWAALSLVALAVWLSPTTAGAVWTVLQALTVAGFAGLQYAALKARQGISD
;
A
#
# COMPACT_ATOMS: atom_id res chain seq x y z
N MET A 1 26.68 31.99 -3.34
CA MET A 1 26.37 30.87 -2.44
C MET A 1 24.98 30.27 -2.77
N SER A 2 24.75 29.74 -3.98
CA SER A 2 23.39 29.28 -4.38
C SER A 2 23.33 27.92 -5.09
N ALA A 3 24.40 27.45 -5.74
CA ALA A 3 24.40 26.14 -6.38
C ALA A 3 24.49 24.97 -5.38
N THR A 4 25.20 25.18 -4.27
CA THR A 4 25.40 24.15 -3.24
C THR A 4 24.10 23.80 -2.49
N SER A 5 23.22 24.77 -2.27
CA SER A 5 21.96 24.58 -1.53
C SER A 5 20.91 23.82 -2.34
N LEU A 6 20.86 24.01 -3.66
CA LEU A 6 20.00 23.22 -4.55
C LEU A 6 20.53 21.80 -4.75
N ALA A 7 21.84 21.60 -4.79
CA ALA A 7 22.45 20.27 -4.81
C ALA A 7 22.27 19.53 -3.47
N VAL A 8 22.30 20.25 -2.33
CA VAL A 8 21.99 19.69 -1.02
C VAL A 8 20.50 19.35 -0.92
N LEU A 9 19.59 20.22 -1.35
CA LEU A 9 18.14 19.95 -1.43
C LEU A 9 17.79 18.81 -2.40
N ALA A 10 18.42 18.73 -3.56
CA ALA A 10 18.29 17.58 -4.48
C ALA A 10 18.88 16.29 -3.88
N ARG A 11 19.87 16.41 -2.99
CA ARG A 11 20.46 15.32 -2.19
C ARG A 11 19.69 15.04 -0.89
N THR A 12 18.70 15.87 -0.49
CA THR A 12 17.97 15.71 0.78
C THR A 12 17.01 14.52 0.81
N SER A 13 16.67 13.96 -0.35
CA SER A 13 15.83 12.78 -0.43
C SER A 13 16.70 11.56 -0.70
N ASP A 14 17.50 11.13 0.29
CA ASP A 14 18.18 9.82 0.24
C ASP A 14 17.13 8.78 -0.23
N PRO A 15 17.34 8.09 -1.36
CA PRO A 15 16.39 7.12 -1.89
C PRO A 15 15.96 6.06 -0.87
N ARG A 16 16.79 5.79 0.15
CA ARG A 16 16.43 4.96 1.30
C ARG A 16 15.36 5.61 2.18
N THR A 17 15.50 6.89 2.49
CA THR A 17 14.52 7.67 3.26
C THR A 17 13.21 7.79 2.49
N VAL A 18 13.26 8.02 1.18
CA VAL A 18 12.08 8.06 0.30
C VAL A 18 11.33 6.73 0.32
N LEU A 19 12.04 5.61 0.11
CA LEU A 19 11.42 4.29 0.16
C LEU A 19 10.78 4.00 1.53
N ARG A 20 11.46 4.34 2.63
CA ARG A 20 10.90 4.16 3.98
C ARG A 20 9.63 4.97 4.19
N ARG A 21 9.56 6.20 3.67
CA ARG A 21 8.35 7.03 3.73
C ARG A 21 7.20 6.41 2.94
N PHE A 22 7.45 5.89 1.74
CA PHE A 22 6.41 5.21 0.96
C PHE A 22 5.91 3.91 1.61
N LEU A 23 6.81 3.10 2.18
CA LEU A 23 6.42 1.93 2.95
C LEU A 23 5.62 2.31 4.21
N ALA A 24 6.03 3.35 4.92
CA ALA A 24 5.30 3.82 6.10
C ALA A 24 3.92 4.36 5.73
N LEU A 25 3.81 5.11 4.63
CA LEU A 25 2.52 5.63 4.15
C LEU A 25 1.59 4.49 3.72
N ASP A 26 2.11 3.51 2.98
CA ASP A 26 1.38 2.29 2.61
C ASP A 26 0.87 1.54 3.86
N ALA A 27 1.75 1.32 4.85
CA ALA A 27 1.36 0.68 6.11
C ALA A 27 0.27 1.46 6.87
N VAL A 28 0.36 2.79 6.92
CA VAL A 28 -0.66 3.62 7.60
C VAL A 28 -1.99 3.58 6.87
N VAL A 29 -1.99 3.75 5.54
CA VAL A 29 -3.22 3.75 4.74
C VAL A 29 -3.88 2.36 4.78
N THR A 30 -3.09 1.31 4.57
CA THR A 30 -3.58 -0.07 4.60
C THR A 30 -4.06 -0.47 6.00
N GLY A 31 -3.33 -0.06 7.05
CA GLY A 31 -3.71 -0.31 8.44
C GLY A 31 -4.98 0.43 8.84
N ALA A 32 -5.14 1.70 8.44
CA ALA A 32 -6.36 2.47 8.68
C ALA A 32 -7.57 1.83 7.98
N ASN A 33 -7.39 1.37 6.74
CA ASN A 33 -8.44 0.65 6.01
C ASN A 33 -8.80 -0.67 6.69
N GLY A 34 -7.80 -1.47 7.09
CA GLY A 34 -8.00 -2.71 7.83
C GLY A 34 -8.73 -2.49 9.16
N ALA A 35 -8.34 -1.47 9.92
CA ALA A 35 -9.00 -1.09 11.16
C ALA A 35 -10.46 -0.64 10.94
N ALA A 36 -10.73 0.12 9.88
CA ALA A 36 -12.09 0.50 9.51
C ALA A 36 -12.95 -0.73 9.22
N TYR A 37 -12.43 -1.71 8.47
CA TYR A 37 -13.13 -2.98 8.24
C TYR A 37 -13.33 -3.80 9.52
N LEU A 38 -12.36 -3.81 10.44
CA LEU A 38 -12.50 -4.53 11.71
C LEU A 38 -13.55 -3.92 12.65
N VAL A 39 -13.58 -2.59 12.75
CA VAL A 39 -14.45 -1.86 13.70
C VAL A 39 -15.85 -1.65 13.13
N ALA A 40 -15.97 -1.44 11.82
CA ALA A 40 -17.21 -1.04 11.17
C ALA A 40 -17.66 -2.02 10.06
N SER A 41 -17.30 -3.30 10.14
CA SER A 41 -17.68 -4.35 9.16
C SER A 41 -19.19 -4.42 8.88
N GLY A 42 -20.04 -4.20 9.90
CA GLY A 42 -21.49 -4.16 9.76
C GLY A 42 -21.97 -3.00 8.87
N PRO A 43 -21.80 -1.74 9.31
CA PRO A 43 -22.17 -0.56 8.51
C PRO A 43 -21.49 -0.53 7.13
N LEU A 44 -20.19 -0.83 7.06
CA LEU A 44 -19.47 -0.86 5.78
C LEU A 44 -19.96 -1.99 4.87
N GLY A 45 -20.32 -3.16 5.42
CA GLY A 45 -20.89 -4.26 4.65
C GLY A 45 -22.19 -3.85 3.98
N SER A 46 -23.07 -3.17 4.72
CA SER A 46 -24.32 -2.64 4.17
C SER A 46 -24.11 -1.56 3.10
N LEU A 47 -23.13 -0.67 3.30
CA LEU A 47 -22.83 0.42 2.37
C LEU A 47 -22.18 -0.10 1.07
N LEU A 48 -21.21 -1.00 1.21
CA LEU A 48 -20.43 -1.54 0.10
C LEU A 48 -21.15 -2.70 -0.60
N GLY A 49 -22.19 -3.28 0.00
CA GLY A 49 -22.86 -4.48 -0.51
C GLY A 49 -21.96 -5.71 -0.44
N VAL A 50 -21.13 -5.79 0.61
CA VAL A 50 -20.19 -6.88 0.83
C VAL A 50 -20.52 -7.53 2.16
N ASP A 51 -20.40 -8.86 2.22
CA ASP A 51 -20.61 -9.59 3.47
C ASP A 51 -19.70 -9.06 4.59
N SER A 52 -20.28 -8.81 5.76
CA SER A 52 -19.55 -8.26 6.90
C SER A 52 -18.50 -9.22 7.48
N THR A 53 -18.70 -10.53 7.35
CA THR A 53 -17.71 -11.55 7.76
C THR A 53 -16.51 -11.52 6.82
N LEU A 54 -16.76 -11.38 5.51
CA LEU A 54 -15.70 -11.16 4.52
C LEU A 54 -14.92 -9.87 4.83
N LEU A 55 -15.61 -8.76 5.09
CA LEU A 55 -14.94 -7.50 5.48
C LEU A 55 -14.11 -7.66 6.76
N LEU A 56 -14.62 -8.36 7.77
CA LEU A 56 -13.87 -8.63 8.99
C LEU A 56 -12.58 -9.43 8.71
N GLY A 57 -12.67 -10.47 7.89
CA GLY A 57 -11.51 -11.27 7.47
C GLY A 57 -10.50 -10.45 6.66
N LEU A 58 -10.98 -9.62 5.74
CA LEU A 58 -10.14 -8.68 4.99
C LEU A 58 -9.47 -7.67 5.94
N GLY A 59 -10.20 -7.14 6.91
CA GLY A 59 -9.67 -6.21 7.90
C GLY A 59 -8.52 -6.80 8.72
N ALA A 60 -8.69 -8.04 9.18
CA ALA A 60 -7.64 -8.77 9.91
C ALA A 60 -6.40 -9.01 9.03
N PHE A 61 -6.61 -9.44 7.79
CA PHE A 61 -5.53 -9.64 6.82
C PHE A 61 -4.75 -8.34 6.56
N LEU A 62 -5.45 -7.24 6.29
CA LEU A 62 -4.84 -5.94 6.03
C LEU A 62 -4.09 -5.40 7.24
N ALA A 63 -4.59 -5.64 8.46
CA ALA A 63 -3.89 -5.26 9.68
C ALA A 63 -2.56 -6.01 9.85
N VAL A 64 -2.53 -7.32 9.59
CA VAL A 64 -1.30 -8.12 9.63
C VAL A 64 -0.32 -7.67 8.55
N TYR A 65 -0.80 -7.43 7.32
CA TYR A 65 0.02 -6.92 6.23
C TYR A 65 0.62 -5.55 6.56
N ALA A 66 -0.21 -4.60 7.03
CA ALA A 66 0.23 -3.27 7.44
C ALA A 66 1.28 -3.32 8.56
N ALA A 67 1.12 -4.22 9.53
CA ALA A 67 2.13 -4.44 10.57
C ALA A 67 3.46 -4.92 9.95
N GLY A 68 3.42 -5.88 9.03
CA GLY A 68 4.61 -6.36 8.31
C GLY A 68 5.33 -5.27 7.53
N VAL A 69 4.58 -4.47 6.76
CA VAL A 69 5.12 -3.33 6.00
C VAL A 69 5.67 -2.25 6.93
N GLY A 70 4.96 -1.94 8.02
CA GLY A 70 5.39 -0.97 9.03
C GLY A 70 6.70 -1.39 9.72
N LEU A 71 6.83 -2.68 10.06
CA LEU A 71 8.08 -3.23 10.59
C LEU A 71 9.22 -3.13 9.58
N LEU A 72 8.95 -3.33 8.29
CA LEU A 72 9.94 -3.15 7.23
C LEU A 72 10.35 -1.68 7.08
N ALA A 73 9.40 -0.74 7.16
CA ALA A 73 9.65 0.71 7.09
C ALA A 73 10.47 1.23 8.29
N ALA A 74 10.29 0.61 9.47
CA ALA A 74 11.03 0.93 10.68
C ALA A 74 12.52 0.55 10.59
N ARG A 75 12.90 -0.40 9.72
CA ARG A 75 14.31 -0.80 9.56
C ARG A 75 15.14 0.32 8.95
N ALA A 76 16.33 0.56 9.51
CA ALA A 76 17.29 1.54 8.99
C ALA A 76 17.77 1.19 7.56
N ARG A 77 17.85 -0.10 7.22
CA ARG A 77 18.22 -0.61 5.90
C ARG A 77 17.22 -1.65 5.43
N PRO A 78 16.14 -1.25 4.73
CA PRO A 78 15.19 -2.20 4.14
C PRO A 78 15.90 -3.02 3.05
N ALA A 79 15.96 -4.34 3.25
CA ALA A 79 16.48 -5.27 2.26
C ALA A 79 15.62 -5.23 0.98
N ALA A 80 16.23 -5.41 -0.19
CA ALA A 80 15.53 -5.31 -1.47
C ALA A 80 14.47 -6.42 -1.64
N PHE A 81 14.74 -7.62 -1.13
CA PHE A 81 13.84 -8.76 -1.28
C PHE A 81 12.49 -8.57 -0.57
N PRO A 82 12.42 -8.21 0.74
CA PRO A 82 11.15 -7.89 1.39
C PRO A 82 10.38 -6.75 0.73
N VAL A 83 11.08 -5.71 0.25
CA VAL A 83 10.44 -4.58 -0.45
C VAL A 83 9.78 -5.04 -1.75
N ARG A 84 10.45 -5.92 -2.50
CA ARG A 84 9.90 -6.50 -3.71
C ARG A 84 8.67 -7.37 -3.44
N ALA A 85 8.69 -8.14 -2.36
CA ALA A 85 7.53 -8.92 -1.93
C ALA A 85 6.31 -8.02 -1.61
N VAL A 86 6.51 -6.86 -0.98
CA VAL A 86 5.44 -5.87 -0.73
C VAL A 86 4.88 -5.31 -2.04
N ILE A 87 5.76 -4.96 -2.99
CA ILE A 87 5.34 -4.49 -4.32
C ILE A 87 4.50 -5.55 -5.03
N GLU A 88 4.99 -6.80 -5.08
CA GLU A 88 4.29 -7.91 -5.74
C GLU A 88 2.96 -8.23 -5.05
N ALA A 89 2.91 -8.19 -3.72
CA ALA A 89 1.67 -8.36 -2.96
C ALA A 89 0.65 -7.26 -3.27
N ASN A 90 1.06 -5.99 -3.31
CA ASN A 90 0.18 -4.87 -3.65
C ASN A 90 -0.36 -4.99 -5.09
N LEU A 91 0.48 -5.42 -6.05
CA LEU A 91 0.05 -5.64 -7.43
C LEU A 91 -0.91 -6.82 -7.54
N ALA A 92 -0.61 -7.93 -6.87
CA ALA A 92 -1.50 -9.09 -6.81
C ALA A 92 -2.85 -8.73 -6.16
N TRP A 93 -2.82 -7.92 -5.11
CA TRP A 93 -4.04 -7.43 -4.44
C TRP A 93 -4.88 -6.52 -5.34
N ALA A 94 -4.25 -5.61 -6.08
CA ALA A 94 -4.92 -4.77 -7.05
C ALA A 94 -5.60 -5.61 -8.15
N ALA A 95 -4.86 -6.55 -8.73
CA ALA A 95 -5.38 -7.45 -9.76
C ALA A 95 -6.53 -8.31 -9.22
N LEU A 96 -6.36 -8.91 -8.05
CA LEU A 96 -7.39 -9.72 -7.39
C LEU A 96 -8.65 -8.90 -7.11
N SER A 97 -8.51 -7.65 -6.66
CA SER A 97 -9.65 -6.75 -6.40
C SER A 97 -10.46 -6.48 -7.67
N LEU A 98 -9.79 -6.25 -8.79
CA LEU A 98 -10.45 -6.00 -10.09
C LEU A 98 -11.08 -7.28 -10.65
N VAL A 99 -10.37 -8.42 -10.57
CA VAL A 99 -10.91 -9.73 -11.00
C VAL A 99 -12.12 -10.10 -10.13
N ALA A 100 -12.05 -9.87 -8.82
CA ALA A 100 -13.17 -10.12 -7.92
C ALA A 100 -14.41 -9.35 -8.36
N LEU A 101 -14.27 -8.05 -8.61
CA LEU A 101 -15.36 -7.21 -9.09
C LEU A 101 -15.92 -7.66 -10.45
N ALA A 102 -15.07 -8.19 -11.32
CA ALA A 102 -15.48 -8.64 -12.65
C ALA A 102 -16.12 -10.04 -12.67
N VAL A 103 -15.79 -10.91 -11.71
CA VAL A 103 -16.11 -12.35 -11.80
C VAL A 103 -17.07 -12.85 -10.73
N TRP A 104 -16.94 -12.41 -9.46
CA TRP A 104 -17.69 -13.04 -8.37
C TRP A 104 -18.23 -12.10 -7.29
N LEU A 105 -17.84 -10.82 -7.28
CA LEU A 105 -18.31 -9.82 -6.34
C LEU A 105 -19.32 -8.90 -7.04
N SER A 106 -20.52 -8.80 -6.47
CA SER A 106 -21.57 -7.88 -6.94
C SER A 106 -21.89 -6.85 -5.85
N PRO A 107 -20.95 -5.94 -5.54
CA PRO A 107 -21.15 -4.91 -4.53
C PRO A 107 -22.17 -3.86 -4.99
N THR A 108 -22.54 -2.95 -4.09
CA THR A 108 -23.25 -1.72 -4.49
C THR A 108 -22.37 -0.87 -5.40
N THR A 109 -22.94 0.14 -6.07
CA THR A 109 -22.16 1.14 -6.82
C THR A 109 -21.06 1.78 -5.96
N ALA A 110 -21.37 2.08 -4.69
CA ALA A 110 -20.39 2.61 -3.74
C ALA A 110 -19.26 1.60 -3.48
N GLY A 111 -19.58 0.32 -3.29
CA GLY A 111 -18.58 -0.74 -3.11
C GLY A 111 -17.74 -1.00 -4.35
N ALA A 112 -18.31 -0.91 -5.56
CA ALA A 112 -17.57 -1.02 -6.81
C ALA A 112 -16.56 0.14 -6.96
N VAL A 113 -17.01 1.38 -6.77
CA VAL A 113 -16.15 2.58 -6.81
C VAL A 113 -15.04 2.47 -5.76
N TRP A 114 -15.39 2.08 -4.53
CA TRP A 114 -14.42 1.88 -3.45
C TRP A 114 -13.38 0.81 -3.80
N THR A 115 -13.81 -0.32 -4.36
CA THR A 115 -12.93 -1.42 -4.77
C THR A 115 -11.93 -0.98 -5.83
N VAL A 116 -12.36 -0.18 -6.81
CA VAL A 116 -11.47 0.38 -7.83
C VAL A 116 -10.51 1.40 -7.22
N LEU A 117 -11.00 2.30 -6.36
CA LEU A 117 -10.16 3.32 -5.71
C LEU A 117 -9.07 2.70 -4.82
N GLN A 118 -9.40 1.68 -4.03
CA GLN A 118 -8.38 0.99 -3.22
C GLN A 118 -7.37 0.25 -4.10
N ALA A 119 -7.82 -0.38 -5.21
CA ALA A 119 -6.94 -1.10 -6.13
C ALA A 119 -5.94 -0.16 -6.80
N LEU A 120 -6.39 1.02 -7.24
CA LEU A 120 -5.53 2.06 -7.80
C LEU A 120 -4.56 2.62 -6.76
N THR A 121 -5.01 2.78 -5.52
CA THR A 121 -4.18 3.30 -4.42
C THR A 121 -3.02 2.34 -4.09
N VAL A 122 -3.29 1.05 -3.92
CA VAL A 122 -2.23 0.05 -3.64
C VAL A 122 -1.31 -0.15 -4.84
N ALA A 123 -1.83 -0.09 -6.07
CA ALA A 123 -1.00 -0.12 -7.28
C ALA A 123 -0.11 1.14 -7.39
N GLY A 124 -0.62 2.30 -6.99
CA GLY A 124 0.15 3.53 -6.88
C GLY A 124 1.30 3.41 -5.88
N PHE A 125 1.05 2.85 -4.70
CA PHE A 125 2.12 2.56 -3.73
C PHE A 125 3.16 1.59 -4.27
N ALA A 126 2.73 0.51 -4.93
CA ALA A 126 3.64 -0.43 -5.58
C ALA A 126 4.54 0.27 -6.62
N GLY A 127 3.98 1.15 -7.45
CA GLY A 127 4.73 1.94 -8.42
C GLY A 127 5.75 2.89 -7.77
N LEU A 128 5.36 3.61 -6.71
CA LEU A 128 6.24 4.51 -5.97
C LEU A 128 7.37 3.75 -5.27
N GLN A 129 7.06 2.61 -4.65
CA GLN A 129 8.04 1.73 -3.99
C GLN A 129 9.02 1.15 -5.02
N TYR A 130 8.53 0.72 -6.19
CA TYR A 130 9.37 0.21 -7.28
C TYR A 130 10.31 1.28 -7.83
N ALA A 131 9.81 2.49 -8.11
CA ALA A 131 10.63 3.60 -8.57
C ALA A 131 11.73 3.97 -7.57
N ALA A 132 11.40 4.03 -6.28
CA ALA A 132 12.37 4.29 -5.21
C ALA A 132 13.40 3.16 -5.05
N LEU A 133 13.00 1.90 -5.22
CA LEU A 133 13.90 0.76 -5.18
C LEU A 133 14.88 0.76 -6.36
N LYS A 134 14.39 1.04 -7.57
CA LYS A 134 15.23 1.16 -8.78
C LYS A 134 16.25 2.29 -8.66
N ALA A 135 15.83 3.45 -8.15
CA ALA A 135 16.73 4.58 -7.90
C ALA A 135 17.82 4.27 -6.88
N ARG A 136 17.54 3.44 -5.85
CA ARG A 136 18.56 2.97 -4.89
C ARG A 136 19.61 2.07 -5.54
N GLN A 137 19.20 1.18 -6.45
CA GLN A 137 20.09 0.21 -7.07
C GLN A 137 21.11 0.91 -7.99
N GLY A 138 20.67 1.86 -8.82
CA GLY A 138 21.57 2.60 -9.72
C GLY A 138 22.54 3.58 -9.05
N ILE A 139 22.48 3.76 -7.72
CA ILE A 139 23.48 4.52 -6.93
C ILE A 139 24.51 3.57 -6.29
N SER A 140 24.20 2.28 -6.22
CA SER A 140 25.08 1.26 -5.59
C SER A 140 26.01 0.58 -6.61
N ASP A 141 25.84 0.86 -7.90
CA ASP A 141 26.70 0.44 -9.02
C ASP A 141 27.74 1.54 -9.32
#